data_AF-A0A420XRD1-F1
#
_entry.id   AF-A0A420XRD1-F1
#
_cell.length_a   1.000
_cell.length_b   1.000
_cell.length_c   1.000
_cell.angle_alpha   90.00
_cell.angle_beta   90.00
_cell.angle_gamma   90.00
#
_symmetry.space_group_name_H-M   'P 1'
#
loop_
_entity.id
_entity.type
_entity.pdbx_description
1 polymer ?
#
loop_
_entity_poly.entity_id
_entity_poly.type
_entity_poly.pdbx_seq_one_letter_code
_entity_poly.pdbx_strand_id
1 'polypeptide(L)'
;MGLLGAAFLALLVVPPPLGASVSGPGREPSAVGYGGGVVSTDDEATRTAQAVLADGGGSVDAALAAAAVLAVRSPAAGGLGGGSAVLHVDGADGSIRMVDGCSPAGAYAAWALAARTWGSLPLETLLADARTLAHGALGRTVRDLQAGRPTALAAAEPARPVVRTLTARAEGAFRVAGGVVGTRGHVAADAYVSVLVADRRGDVTAVVSSMGRRGGSGEALGGSGLVLGSALPGACGDALPSVVLRSAAAPQPASVELAVAATTGRKPVPGGVDALAGQREVLRDRVLRGAPLDAVLRAQPAAVLAVELDPDGQVHAAADGRRGGSAAVVHGSGTP
;
A
#
# COMPACT_ATOMS: atom_id res chain seq x y z
N MET A 1 -24.31 12.84 -69.88
CA MET A 1 -23.46 11.84 -69.19
C MET A 1 -22.11 12.45 -68.92
N GLY A 2 -21.76 12.65 -67.64
CA GLY A 2 -20.48 13.20 -67.19
C GLY A 2 -20.54 13.36 -65.67
N LEU A 3 -19.91 12.44 -64.94
CA LEU A 3 -20.05 12.22 -63.50
C LEU A 3 -19.40 13.32 -62.64
N LEU A 4 -20.08 13.63 -61.52
CA LEU A 4 -19.55 14.29 -60.33
C LEU A 4 -18.34 13.52 -59.77
N GLY A 5 -17.28 14.24 -59.41
CA GLY A 5 -16.20 13.75 -58.55
C GLY A 5 -15.89 14.78 -57.47
N ALA A 6 -16.61 14.72 -56.35
CA ALA A 6 -16.29 15.49 -55.14
C ALA A 6 -15.39 14.65 -54.24
N ALA A 7 -14.11 14.99 -54.18
CA ALA A 7 -13.16 14.38 -53.27
C ALA A 7 -13.40 14.88 -51.84
N PHE A 8 -13.93 14.00 -50.98
CA PHE A 8 -13.99 14.22 -49.53
C PHE A 8 -12.59 13.96 -48.94
N LEU A 9 -11.87 15.02 -48.57
CA LEU A 9 -10.65 14.92 -47.79
C LEU A 9 -11.04 14.72 -46.31
N ALA A 10 -11.05 13.47 -45.85
CA ALA A 10 -11.25 13.16 -44.43
C ALA A 10 -9.97 13.51 -43.65
N LEU A 11 -10.02 14.58 -42.86
CA LEU A 11 -8.96 14.95 -41.92
C LEU A 11 -9.00 13.97 -40.73
N LEU A 12 -8.11 12.97 -40.75
CA LEU A 12 -7.94 12.04 -39.64
C LEU A 12 -7.25 12.79 -38.48
N VAL A 13 -8.02 13.28 -37.51
CA VAL A 13 -7.47 13.81 -36.25
C VAL A 13 -6.98 12.60 -35.44
N VAL A 14 -5.67 12.35 -35.50
CA VAL A 14 -5.00 11.40 -34.61
C VAL A 14 -4.85 12.10 -33.26
N PRO A 15 -5.54 11.68 -32.18
CA PRO A 15 -5.26 12.23 -30.87
C PRO A 15 -3.82 11.84 -30.48
N PRO A 16 -3.03 12.76 -29.89
CA PRO A 16 -1.69 12.41 -29.44
C PRO A 16 -1.78 11.28 -28.39
N PRO A 17 -0.83 10.34 -28.36
CA PRO A 17 -0.76 9.38 -27.27
C PRO A 17 -0.63 10.16 -25.95
N LEU A 18 -1.58 9.95 -25.05
CA LEU A 18 -1.52 10.42 -23.67
C LEU A 18 -0.26 9.82 -23.05
N GLY A 19 0.80 10.63 -22.97
CA GLY A 19 2.07 10.23 -22.39
C GLY A 19 1.90 9.91 -20.93
N ALA A 20 2.25 8.68 -20.55
CA ALA A 20 2.60 8.36 -19.17
C ALA A 20 3.68 9.34 -18.72
N SER A 21 3.39 10.14 -17.69
CA SER A 21 4.37 11.02 -17.09
C SER A 21 5.36 10.17 -16.31
N VAL A 22 6.53 9.89 -16.91
CA VAL A 22 7.69 9.39 -16.18
C VAL A 22 8.28 10.58 -15.42
N SER A 23 8.09 10.64 -14.11
CA SER A 23 8.66 11.68 -13.26
C SER A 23 10.19 11.61 -13.29
N GLY A 24 10.82 12.66 -13.83
CA GLY A 24 12.26 12.87 -13.73
C GLY A 24 12.72 13.19 -12.30
N PRO A 25 14.03 13.14 -12.02
CA PRO A 25 14.58 13.36 -10.69
C PRO A 25 14.43 14.84 -10.30
N GLY A 26 13.39 15.17 -9.52
CA GLY A 26 13.17 16.53 -9.00
C GLY A 26 11.72 16.90 -8.75
N ARG A 27 10.75 16.16 -9.30
CA ARG A 27 9.33 16.29 -8.92
C ARG A 27 9.06 15.31 -7.80
N GLU A 28 8.34 15.74 -6.77
CA GLU A 28 7.89 14.83 -5.73
C GLU A 28 7.13 13.66 -6.34
N PRO A 29 7.27 12.45 -5.80
CA PRO A 29 6.34 11.37 -6.07
C PRO A 29 5.01 11.71 -5.40
N SER A 30 4.28 12.64 -6.03
CA SER A 30 2.89 12.97 -5.74
C SER A 30 2.05 12.85 -7.01
N ALA A 31 0.82 12.37 -6.85
CA ALA A 31 -0.12 12.14 -7.94
C ALA A 31 -1.55 12.45 -7.47
N VAL A 32 -2.32 13.15 -8.31
CA VAL A 32 -3.72 13.55 -8.05
C VAL A 32 -4.64 13.03 -9.16
N GLY A 33 -5.75 12.41 -8.81
CA GLY A 33 -6.73 11.88 -9.77
C GLY A 33 -8.03 11.40 -9.13
N TYR A 34 -8.97 10.90 -9.93
CA TYR A 34 -10.35 10.57 -9.48
C TYR A 34 -10.69 9.06 -9.50
N GLY A 35 -9.79 8.20 -9.98
CA GLY A 35 -10.04 6.76 -10.14
C GLY A 35 -9.44 5.87 -9.06
N GLY A 36 -8.75 6.48 -8.09
CA GLY A 36 -7.92 5.79 -7.10
C GLY A 36 -6.46 6.23 -7.17
N GLY A 37 -5.73 5.93 -6.11
CA GLY A 37 -4.34 6.33 -5.92
C GLY A 37 -3.55 5.30 -5.14
N VAL A 38 -2.26 5.22 -5.44
CA VAL A 38 -1.31 4.25 -4.88
C VAL A 38 -0.06 4.99 -4.48
N VAL A 39 0.50 4.62 -3.33
CA VAL A 39 1.82 5.08 -2.92
C VAL A 39 2.61 3.97 -2.22
N SER A 40 3.88 3.85 -2.59
CA SER A 40 4.85 2.91 -2.01
C SER A 40 6.28 3.46 -2.07
N THR A 41 7.31 2.65 -1.77
CA THR A 41 8.73 2.99 -1.95
C THR A 41 9.39 2.35 -3.17
N ASP A 42 8.60 1.69 -4.02
CA ASP A 42 9.09 0.95 -5.18
C ASP A 42 8.23 1.21 -6.43
N ASP A 43 8.88 1.61 -7.52
CA ASP A 43 8.20 2.01 -8.75
C ASP A 43 7.52 0.83 -9.45
N GLU A 44 7.97 -0.40 -9.25
CA GLU A 44 7.31 -1.59 -9.78
C GLU A 44 6.08 -1.94 -8.94
N ALA A 45 6.17 -1.83 -7.62
CA ALA A 45 5.02 -2.05 -6.73
C ALA A 45 3.92 -1.01 -6.99
N THR A 46 4.28 0.27 -7.12
CA THR A 46 3.33 1.33 -7.44
C THR A 46 2.67 1.11 -8.80
N ARG A 47 3.44 0.75 -9.83
CA ARG A 47 2.87 0.43 -11.16
C ARG A 47 1.97 -0.80 -11.15
N THR A 48 2.34 -1.84 -10.42
CA THR A 48 1.54 -3.07 -10.28
C THR A 48 0.17 -2.76 -9.69
N ALA A 49 0.12 -2.04 -8.56
CA ALA A 49 -1.14 -1.64 -7.95
C ALA A 49 -1.95 -0.67 -8.83
N GLN A 50 -1.29 0.28 -9.50
CA GLN A 50 -1.96 1.18 -10.45
C GLN A 50 -2.62 0.41 -11.59
N ALA A 51 -1.94 -0.60 -12.15
CA ALA A 51 -2.49 -1.45 -13.20
C ALA A 51 -3.72 -2.22 -12.70
N VAL A 52 -3.66 -2.82 -11.50
CA VAL A 52 -4.83 -3.50 -10.90
C VAL A 52 -6.01 -2.56 -10.72
N LEU A 53 -5.79 -1.32 -10.26
CA LEU A 53 -6.86 -0.31 -10.17
C LEU A 53 -7.41 0.08 -11.55
N ALA A 54 -6.54 0.22 -12.55
CA ALA A 54 -6.92 0.58 -13.92
C ALA A 54 -7.76 -0.54 -14.58
N ASP A 55 -7.46 -1.80 -14.26
CA ASP A 55 -8.16 -2.98 -14.75
C ASP A 55 -9.48 -3.27 -14.00
N GLY A 56 -9.89 -2.40 -13.08
CA GLY A 56 -11.17 -2.49 -12.38
C GLY A 56 -11.11 -3.09 -10.97
N GLY A 57 -9.95 -3.60 -10.55
CA GLY A 57 -9.72 -4.13 -9.20
C GLY A 57 -9.95 -3.10 -8.09
N GLY A 58 -10.17 -3.59 -6.87
CA GLY A 58 -10.36 -2.75 -5.68
C GLY A 58 -9.05 -2.40 -4.96
N SER A 59 -9.14 -1.56 -3.94
CA SER A 59 -8.00 -1.12 -3.12
C SER A 59 -7.26 -2.30 -2.48
N VAL A 60 -8.00 -3.34 -2.05
CA VAL A 60 -7.44 -4.55 -1.45
C VAL A 60 -6.63 -5.33 -2.48
N ASP A 61 -7.20 -5.56 -3.66
CA ASP A 61 -6.53 -6.32 -4.73
C ASP A 61 -5.22 -5.65 -5.14
N ALA A 62 -5.29 -4.33 -5.38
CA ALA A 62 -4.13 -3.53 -5.74
C ALA A 62 -3.06 -3.52 -4.65
N ALA A 63 -3.46 -3.31 -3.38
CA ALA A 63 -2.51 -3.28 -2.26
C ALA A 63 -1.81 -4.63 -2.05
N LEU A 64 -2.53 -5.74 -2.19
CA LEU A 64 -1.96 -7.09 -2.07
C LEU A 64 -1.01 -7.43 -3.23
N ALA A 65 -1.34 -7.02 -4.46
CA ALA A 65 -0.45 -7.18 -5.61
C ALA A 65 0.86 -6.40 -5.43
N ALA A 66 0.78 -5.14 -4.99
CA ALA A 66 1.97 -4.35 -4.65
C ALA A 66 2.77 -4.93 -3.48
N ALA A 67 2.11 -5.42 -2.43
CA ALA A 67 2.78 -6.05 -1.30
C ALA A 67 3.56 -7.31 -1.72
N ALA A 68 3.00 -8.11 -2.65
CA ALA A 68 3.69 -9.25 -3.21
C ALA A 68 4.95 -8.85 -4.00
N VAL A 69 4.89 -7.78 -4.79
CA VAL A 69 6.05 -7.22 -5.49
C VAL A 69 7.11 -6.72 -4.50
N LEU A 70 6.69 -6.00 -3.45
CA LEU A 70 7.60 -5.53 -2.40
C LEU A 70 8.28 -6.68 -1.66
N ALA A 71 7.60 -7.81 -1.45
CA ALA A 71 8.22 -8.97 -0.81
C ALA A 71 9.34 -9.61 -1.64
N VAL A 72 9.32 -9.43 -2.96
CA VAL A 72 10.39 -9.87 -3.88
C VAL A 72 11.49 -8.80 -4.00
N ARG A 73 11.11 -7.52 -4.07
CA ARG A 73 12.06 -6.41 -4.31
C ARG A 73 12.73 -5.88 -3.05
N SER A 74 12.10 -6.05 -1.89
CA SER A 74 12.60 -5.67 -0.57
C SER A 74 12.59 -6.84 0.43
N PRO A 75 13.19 -8.00 0.09
CA PRO A 75 13.02 -9.24 0.85
C PRO A 75 13.58 -9.14 2.28
N ALA A 76 14.59 -8.30 2.50
CA ALA A 76 15.17 -8.10 3.83
C ALA A 76 14.27 -7.27 4.77
N ALA A 77 13.29 -6.53 4.26
CA ALA A 77 12.43 -5.67 5.07
C ALA A 77 10.99 -6.17 5.16
N GLY A 78 10.39 -6.63 4.06
CA GLY A 78 9.01 -7.16 4.06
C GLY A 78 8.85 -8.44 3.25
N GLY A 79 9.87 -9.29 3.24
CA GLY A 79 9.84 -10.56 2.51
C GLY A 79 8.76 -11.52 2.99
N LEU A 80 8.45 -12.53 2.16
CA LEU A 80 7.40 -13.52 2.41
C LEU A 80 7.61 -14.35 3.69
N GLY A 81 8.86 -14.48 4.16
CA GLY A 81 9.16 -15.15 5.42
C GLY A 81 8.83 -14.31 6.65
N GLY A 82 8.44 -13.05 6.49
CA GLY A 82 7.96 -12.17 7.56
C GLY A 82 6.46 -12.26 7.78
N GLY A 83 5.94 -11.26 8.50
CA GLY A 83 4.52 -11.10 8.79
C GLY A 83 3.93 -9.88 8.09
N SER A 84 2.60 -9.80 8.03
CA SER A 84 1.92 -8.65 7.45
C SER A 84 0.62 -8.32 8.18
N ALA A 85 0.32 -7.02 8.26
CA ALA A 85 -1.00 -6.53 8.63
C ALA A 85 -1.63 -5.82 7.43
N VAL A 86 -2.91 -6.10 7.19
CA VAL A 86 -3.71 -5.49 6.13
C VAL A 86 -4.85 -4.72 6.80
N LEU A 87 -4.75 -3.41 6.84
CA LEU A 87 -5.81 -2.52 7.32
C LEU A 87 -6.67 -2.11 6.12
N HIS A 88 -7.97 -2.28 6.24
CA HIS A 88 -8.96 -1.93 5.23
C HIS A 88 -10.04 -1.04 5.85
N VAL A 89 -10.31 0.08 5.22
CA VAL A 89 -11.45 0.94 5.50
C VAL A 89 -12.43 0.84 4.34
N ASP A 90 -13.66 0.48 4.67
CA ASP A 90 -14.77 0.44 3.72
C ASP A 90 -15.26 1.88 3.46
N GLY A 91 -15.25 2.31 2.20
CA GLY A 91 -15.64 3.65 1.79
C GLY A 91 -17.14 3.92 1.94
N ALA A 92 -17.97 2.87 1.99
CA ALA A 92 -19.41 3.00 2.06
C ALA A 92 -19.93 3.24 3.47
N ASP A 93 -19.30 2.66 4.51
CA ASP A 93 -19.75 2.80 5.90
C ASP A 93 -18.67 3.32 6.87
N GLY A 94 -17.42 3.46 6.42
CA GLY A 94 -16.30 3.90 7.23
C GLY A 94 -15.77 2.83 8.20
N SER A 95 -16.20 1.57 8.07
CA SER A 95 -15.79 0.50 8.96
C SER A 95 -14.31 0.18 8.78
N ILE A 96 -13.59 0.19 9.89
CA ILE A 96 -12.14 -0.05 9.90
C ILE A 96 -11.91 -1.47 10.39
N ARG A 97 -11.34 -2.31 9.52
CA ARG A 97 -11.01 -3.70 9.83
C ARG A 97 -9.57 -3.98 9.48
N MET A 98 -8.99 -4.97 10.13
CA MET A 98 -7.59 -5.34 9.95
C MET A 98 -7.42 -6.84 9.99
N VAL A 99 -6.67 -7.39 9.04
CA VAL A 99 -6.09 -8.73 9.18
C VAL A 99 -4.75 -8.59 9.88
N ASP A 100 -4.62 -9.23 11.04
CA ASP A 100 -3.35 -9.35 11.75
C ASP A 100 -2.71 -10.71 11.47
N GLY A 101 -1.67 -10.74 10.66
CA GLY A 101 -0.80 -11.90 10.48
C GLY A 101 0.68 -11.53 10.69
N CYS A 102 0.95 -10.61 11.62
CA CYS A 102 2.30 -10.20 11.97
C CYS A 102 2.99 -11.26 12.82
N SER A 103 3.43 -12.33 12.15
CA SER A 103 4.23 -13.42 12.71
C SER A 103 5.23 -13.91 11.66
N PRO A 104 6.32 -14.61 12.06
CA PRO A 104 7.20 -15.27 11.11
C PRO A 104 6.40 -16.13 10.11
N ALA A 105 6.69 -15.98 8.82
CA ALA A 105 6.02 -16.59 7.67
C ALA A 105 4.50 -16.29 7.55
N GLY A 106 3.98 -15.33 8.31
CA GLY A 106 2.56 -14.98 8.36
C GLY A 106 2.06 -14.13 7.20
N ALA A 107 2.95 -13.49 6.43
CA ALA A 107 2.56 -12.52 5.40
C ALA A 107 1.58 -13.09 4.36
N TYR A 108 1.91 -14.24 3.76
CA TYR A 108 1.04 -14.86 2.76
C TYR A 108 -0.34 -15.25 3.31
N ALA A 109 -0.38 -15.80 4.53
CA ALA A 109 -1.64 -16.18 5.16
C ALA A 109 -2.52 -14.95 5.45
N ALA A 110 -1.91 -13.83 5.88
CA ALA A 110 -2.59 -12.56 6.09
C ALA A 110 -3.22 -12.05 4.79
N TRP A 111 -2.44 -12.03 3.71
CA TRP A 111 -2.91 -11.60 2.39
C TRP A 111 -4.01 -12.51 1.87
N ALA A 112 -3.89 -13.83 2.04
CA ALA A 112 -4.90 -14.78 1.59
C ALA A 112 -6.22 -14.61 2.34
N LEU A 113 -6.16 -14.31 3.64
CA LEU A 113 -7.35 -13.98 4.42
C LEU A 113 -7.96 -12.64 3.98
N ALA A 114 -7.15 -11.60 3.77
CA ALA A 114 -7.63 -10.29 3.30
C ALA A 114 -8.29 -10.39 1.92
N ALA A 115 -7.66 -11.08 0.96
CA ALA A 115 -8.19 -11.30 -0.38
C ALA A 115 -9.55 -11.99 -0.35
N ARG A 116 -9.72 -13.05 0.46
CA ARG A 116 -11.02 -13.73 0.60
C ARG A 116 -12.08 -12.91 1.33
N THR A 117 -11.67 -11.99 2.20
CA THR A 117 -12.61 -11.23 3.05
C THR A 117 -13.09 -9.97 2.34
N TRP A 118 -12.21 -9.29 1.59
CA TRP A 118 -12.46 -7.97 1.02
C TRP A 118 -11.99 -7.81 -0.44
N GLY A 119 -11.17 -8.72 -0.94
CA GLY A 119 -10.69 -8.69 -2.32
C GLY A 119 -11.79 -9.10 -3.31
N SER A 120 -11.65 -8.62 -4.54
CA SER A 120 -12.49 -9.06 -5.67
C SER A 120 -11.78 -10.09 -6.55
N LEU A 121 -10.47 -10.26 -6.37
CA LEU A 121 -9.65 -11.22 -7.10
C LEU A 121 -9.03 -12.25 -6.14
N PRO A 122 -8.83 -13.50 -6.59
CA PRO A 122 -8.09 -14.48 -5.81
C PRO A 122 -6.62 -14.06 -5.70
N LEU A 123 -6.00 -14.28 -4.53
CA LEU A 123 -4.62 -13.88 -4.25
C LEU A 123 -3.64 -14.43 -5.29
N GLU A 124 -3.89 -15.63 -5.79
CA GLU A 124 -3.12 -16.31 -6.83
C GLU A 124 -2.98 -15.46 -8.10
N THR A 125 -4.03 -14.70 -8.47
CA THR A 125 -3.99 -13.77 -9.60
C THR A 125 -3.09 -12.57 -9.28
N LEU A 126 -3.17 -12.06 -8.06
CA LEU A 126 -2.42 -10.89 -7.60
C LEU A 126 -0.92 -11.14 -7.45
N LEU A 127 -0.47 -12.41 -7.42
CA LEU A 127 0.94 -12.79 -7.37
C LEU A 127 1.65 -12.77 -8.74
N ALA A 128 0.95 -12.47 -9.84
CA ALA A 128 1.48 -12.60 -11.19
C ALA A 128 2.77 -11.80 -11.44
N ASP A 129 2.82 -10.53 -11.02
CA ASP A 129 3.99 -9.68 -11.23
C ASP A 129 5.14 -10.04 -10.30
N ALA A 130 4.84 -10.37 -9.04
CA ALA A 130 5.82 -10.90 -8.10
C ALA A 130 6.48 -12.18 -8.65
N ARG A 131 5.72 -13.06 -9.30
CA ARG A 131 6.25 -14.27 -9.95
C ARG A 131 7.23 -13.92 -11.08
N THR A 132 6.90 -12.93 -11.90
CA THR A 132 7.75 -12.49 -13.03
C THR A 132 9.10 -11.94 -12.54
N LEU A 133 9.08 -11.23 -11.41
CA LEU A 133 10.27 -10.61 -10.81
C LEU A 133 11.13 -11.60 -10.01
N ALA A 134 10.53 -12.68 -9.49
CA ALA A 134 11.22 -13.63 -8.64
C ALA A 134 12.05 -14.64 -9.44
N HIS A 135 13.28 -14.89 -9.00
CA HIS A 135 14.21 -15.81 -9.68
C HIS A 135 14.74 -16.90 -8.73
N GLY A 136 15.34 -17.95 -9.32
CA GLY A 136 15.98 -19.03 -8.57
C GLY A 136 15.01 -19.76 -7.62
N ALA A 137 15.44 -19.95 -6.37
CA ALA A 137 14.64 -20.61 -5.34
C ALA A 137 13.38 -19.82 -4.97
N LEU A 138 13.51 -18.50 -4.81
CA LEU A 138 12.37 -17.61 -4.54
C LEU A 138 11.32 -17.70 -5.65
N GLY A 139 11.74 -17.71 -6.92
CA GLY A 139 10.84 -17.84 -8.07
C GLY A 139 10.11 -19.19 -8.15
N ARG A 140 10.66 -20.27 -7.56
CA ARG A 140 9.90 -21.54 -7.38
C ARG A 140 8.85 -21.38 -6.29
N THR A 141 9.23 -20.82 -5.15
CA THR A 141 8.31 -20.59 -4.03
C THR A 141 7.13 -19.71 -4.44
N VAL A 142 7.36 -18.59 -5.13
CA VAL A 142 6.26 -17.71 -5.59
C VAL A 142 5.35 -18.42 -6.60
N ARG A 143 5.89 -19.30 -7.47
CA ARG A 143 5.08 -20.14 -8.35
C ARG A 143 4.21 -21.14 -7.59
N ASP A 144 4.75 -21.73 -6.53
CA ASP A 144 3.96 -22.64 -5.69
C ASP A 144 2.85 -21.89 -4.95
N LEU A 145 3.13 -20.68 -4.44
CA LEU A 145 2.11 -19.79 -3.86
C LEU A 145 1.01 -19.45 -4.88
N GLN A 146 1.38 -19.05 -6.09
CA GLN A 146 0.42 -18.77 -7.17
C GLN A 146 -0.39 -20.00 -7.60
N ALA A 147 0.13 -21.21 -7.37
CA ALA A 147 -0.60 -22.45 -7.59
C ALA A 147 -1.41 -22.90 -6.36
N GLY A 148 -1.56 -22.06 -5.33
CA GLY A 148 -2.27 -22.39 -4.09
C GLY A 148 -1.55 -23.41 -3.21
N ARG A 149 -0.23 -23.57 -3.36
CA ARG A 149 0.60 -24.56 -2.67
C ARG A 149 1.65 -23.90 -1.76
N PRO A 150 1.26 -23.30 -0.61
CA PRO A 150 2.18 -22.56 0.26
C PRO A 150 3.07 -23.46 1.14
N THR A 151 3.57 -24.58 0.63
CA THR A 151 4.25 -25.63 1.42
C THR A 151 5.41 -25.10 2.25
N ALA A 152 6.28 -24.28 1.67
CA ALA A 152 7.45 -23.74 2.37
C ALA A 152 7.07 -22.80 3.53
N LEU A 153 6.05 -21.97 3.34
CA LEU A 153 5.55 -21.06 4.38
C LEU A 153 4.73 -21.82 5.43
N ALA A 154 3.93 -22.81 5.02
CA ALA A 154 3.14 -23.64 5.91
C ALA A 154 4.02 -24.48 6.84
N ALA A 155 5.17 -24.96 6.36
CA ALA A 155 6.13 -25.71 7.17
C ALA A 155 6.75 -24.88 8.31
N ALA A 156 6.70 -23.55 8.23
CA ALA A 156 7.14 -22.65 9.30
C ALA A 156 6.07 -22.45 10.39
N GLU A 157 4.90 -23.10 10.25
CA GLU A 157 3.77 -23.04 11.19
C GLU A 157 3.41 -21.62 11.66
N PRO A 158 3.14 -20.68 10.72
CA PRO A 158 2.86 -19.30 11.07
C PRO A 158 1.61 -19.21 11.94
N ALA A 159 1.55 -18.19 12.79
CA ALA A 159 0.36 -17.92 13.57
C ALA A 159 -0.82 -17.66 12.62
N ARG A 160 -1.99 -18.21 12.96
CA ARG A 160 -3.19 -18.01 12.15
C ARG A 160 -3.58 -16.53 12.16
N PRO A 161 -3.75 -15.89 10.99
CA PRO A 161 -4.13 -14.51 10.95
C PRO A 161 -5.58 -14.33 11.40
N VAL A 162 -5.88 -13.18 12.00
CA VAL A 162 -7.21 -12.87 12.54
C VAL A 162 -7.74 -11.56 11.99
N VAL A 163 -9.04 -11.51 11.68
CA VAL A 163 -9.73 -10.27 11.36
C VAL A 163 -10.12 -9.56 12.66
N ARG A 164 -9.81 -8.27 12.79
CA ARG A 164 -10.16 -7.43 13.93
C ARG A 164 -10.83 -6.16 13.44
N THR A 165 -11.95 -5.79 14.05
CA THR A 165 -12.52 -4.45 13.87
C THR A 165 -11.76 -3.47 14.74
N LEU A 166 -11.33 -2.35 14.16
CA LEU A 166 -10.64 -1.28 14.85
C LEU A 166 -11.64 -0.16 15.18
N THR A 167 -11.55 0.37 16.38
CA THR A 167 -12.36 1.53 16.79
C THR A 167 -11.53 2.80 16.64
N ALA A 168 -12.01 3.75 15.84
CA ALA A 168 -11.42 5.07 15.78
C ALA A 168 -11.59 5.79 17.13
N ARG A 169 -10.47 6.26 17.69
CA ARG A 169 -10.42 7.01 18.95
C ARG A 169 -10.25 8.50 18.68
N ALA A 170 -10.74 9.32 19.60
CA ALA A 170 -10.46 10.75 19.57
C ALA A 170 -8.99 10.99 19.92
N GLU A 171 -8.25 11.65 19.03
CA GLU A 171 -6.88 12.13 19.24
C GLU A 171 -6.89 13.65 19.00
N GLY A 172 -7.09 14.43 20.07
CA GLY A 172 -7.34 15.86 19.95
C GLY A 172 -8.65 16.15 19.20
N ALA A 173 -8.56 16.84 18.07
CA ALA A 173 -9.71 17.20 17.23
C ALA A 173 -10.11 16.11 16.21
N PHE A 174 -9.40 14.99 16.13
CA PHE A 174 -9.57 13.99 15.08
C PHE A 174 -10.06 12.65 15.59
N ARG A 175 -10.64 11.86 14.69
CA ARG A 175 -10.91 10.45 14.91
C ARG A 175 -9.90 9.62 14.13
N VAL A 176 -9.03 8.90 14.86
CA VAL A 176 -7.91 8.17 14.29
C VAL A 176 -7.98 6.70 14.70
N ALA A 177 -7.61 5.80 13.78
CA ALA A 177 -7.44 4.38 14.05
C ALA A 177 -6.08 3.89 13.52
N GLY A 178 -5.71 2.67 13.91
CA GLY A 178 -4.46 2.04 13.48
C GLY A 178 -3.30 2.32 14.44
N GLY A 179 -2.10 2.50 13.88
CA GLY A 179 -0.85 2.56 14.64
C GLY A 179 -0.87 3.56 15.79
N VAL A 180 -1.22 4.82 15.51
CA VAL A 180 -1.11 5.92 16.49
C VAL A 180 -1.98 5.77 17.75
N VAL A 181 -3.00 4.92 17.74
CA VAL A 181 -3.94 4.75 18.87
C VAL A 181 -4.04 3.32 19.41
N GLY A 182 -3.43 2.33 18.75
CA GLY A 182 -3.82 0.93 18.91
C GLY A 182 -2.71 -0.08 19.17
N THR A 183 -1.43 0.26 18.95
CA THR A 183 -0.37 -0.75 18.94
C THR A 183 0.59 -0.63 20.12
N ARG A 184 1.18 -1.78 20.47
CA ARG A 184 2.27 -1.90 21.44
C ARG A 184 3.35 -2.75 20.80
N GLY A 185 4.60 -2.47 21.14
CA GLY A 185 5.76 -3.16 20.59
C GLY A 185 6.35 -2.45 19.38
N HIS A 186 7.66 -2.62 19.22
CA HIS A 186 8.46 -1.92 18.23
C HIS A 186 8.99 -2.90 17.19
N VAL A 187 8.92 -2.49 15.93
CA VAL A 187 9.61 -3.13 14.83
C VAL A 187 10.84 -2.28 14.48
N ALA A 188 11.95 -2.91 14.10
CA ALA A 188 13.11 -2.14 13.67
C ALA A 188 12.75 -1.23 12.48
N ALA A 189 13.15 0.04 12.57
CA ALA A 189 12.84 1.10 11.59
C ALA A 189 13.21 0.77 10.13
N ASP A 190 14.06 -0.25 9.94
CA ASP A 190 14.63 -0.65 8.67
C ASP A 190 14.12 -2.02 8.16
N ALA A 191 13.07 -2.54 8.83
CA ALA A 191 12.59 -3.91 8.71
C ALA A 191 11.09 -4.00 8.38
N TYR A 192 10.54 -2.99 7.71
CA TYR A 192 9.18 -3.04 7.18
C TYR A 192 9.00 -2.20 5.92
N VAL A 193 8.06 -2.59 5.07
CA VAL A 193 7.65 -1.83 3.89
C VAL A 193 6.14 -1.70 3.91
N SER A 194 5.67 -0.56 3.40
CA SER A 194 4.25 -0.24 3.38
C SER A 194 3.79 0.17 1.98
N VAL A 195 2.54 -0.13 1.68
CA VAL A 195 1.81 0.41 0.53
C VAL A 195 0.44 0.90 0.99
N LEU A 196 0.03 2.05 0.47
CA LEU A 196 -1.30 2.60 0.68
C LEU A 196 -2.01 2.69 -0.66
N VAL A 197 -3.27 2.29 -0.69
CA VAL A 197 -4.11 2.35 -1.87
C VAL A 197 -5.48 2.89 -1.50
N ALA A 198 -5.97 3.86 -2.26
CA ALA A 198 -7.38 4.24 -2.30
C ALA A 198 -7.97 3.90 -3.67
N ASP A 199 -9.22 3.47 -3.72
CA ASP A 199 -9.91 3.18 -4.98
C ASP A 199 -11.10 4.14 -5.24
N ARG A 200 -11.71 3.99 -6.42
CA ARG A 200 -12.85 4.80 -6.88
C ARG A 200 -14.11 4.67 -6.02
N ARG A 201 -14.19 3.69 -5.12
CA ARG A 201 -15.34 3.47 -4.22
C ARG A 201 -15.14 4.20 -2.89
N GLY A 202 -13.97 4.82 -2.68
CA GLY A 202 -13.59 5.41 -1.41
C GLY A 202 -13.00 4.41 -0.43
N ASP A 203 -12.80 3.15 -0.83
CA ASP A 203 -12.14 2.16 0.00
C ASP A 203 -10.65 2.51 0.12
N VAL A 204 -10.10 2.34 1.32
CA VAL A 204 -8.67 2.54 1.58
C VAL A 204 -8.08 1.28 2.17
N THR A 205 -7.04 0.76 1.52
CA THR A 205 -6.28 -0.38 2.01
C THR A 205 -4.83 0.00 2.26
N ALA A 206 -4.35 -0.28 3.45
CA ALA A 206 -2.97 -0.11 3.87
C ALA A 206 -2.37 -1.47 4.23
N VAL A 207 -1.29 -1.85 3.55
CA VAL A 207 -0.55 -3.08 3.86
C VAL A 207 0.80 -2.70 4.41
N VAL A 208 1.14 -3.25 5.58
CA VAL A 208 2.51 -3.25 6.10
C VAL A 208 3.02 -4.69 6.14
N SER A 209 4.24 -4.92 5.66
CA SER A 209 4.92 -6.20 5.75
C SER A 209 6.26 -6.01 6.46
N SER A 210 6.60 -6.91 7.37
CA SER A 210 7.78 -6.78 8.21
C SER A 210 8.51 -8.09 8.44
N MET A 211 9.84 -8.01 8.44
CA MET A 211 10.75 -9.07 8.89
C MET A 211 11.07 -8.99 10.39
N GLY A 212 10.54 -7.98 11.09
CA GLY A 212 10.78 -7.66 12.52
C GLY A 212 12.11 -6.95 12.76
N ARG A 213 13.18 -7.47 12.15
CA ARG A 213 14.46 -6.80 11.93
C ARG A 213 14.95 -7.03 10.51
N ARG A 214 15.84 -6.19 10.00
CA ARG A 214 16.39 -6.35 8.65
C ARG A 214 17.02 -7.74 8.48
N GLY A 215 16.56 -8.47 7.47
CA GLY A 215 16.98 -9.83 7.18
C GLY A 215 16.32 -10.91 8.06
N GLY A 216 15.37 -10.56 8.94
CA GLY A 216 14.64 -11.53 9.75
C GLY A 216 15.50 -12.20 10.83
N SER A 217 15.18 -13.45 11.17
CA SER A 217 15.93 -14.23 12.16
C SER A 217 17.32 -14.62 11.65
N GLY A 218 17.51 -14.66 10.32
CA GLY A 218 18.69 -15.24 9.67
C GLY A 218 18.54 -16.73 9.36
N GLU A 219 17.44 -17.35 9.80
CA GLU A 219 17.13 -18.74 9.51
C GLU A 219 16.54 -18.88 8.11
N ALA A 220 17.18 -19.66 7.25
CA ALA A 220 16.67 -19.93 5.91
C ALA A 220 15.56 -20.98 5.94
N LEU A 221 14.45 -20.72 5.27
CA LEU A 221 13.42 -21.73 5.02
C LEU A 221 13.90 -22.61 3.86
N GLY A 222 14.35 -23.83 4.19
CA GLY A 222 15.11 -24.72 3.31
C GLY A 222 14.63 -24.77 1.85
N GLY A 223 15.54 -24.54 0.90
CA GLY A 223 15.29 -24.64 -0.54
C GLY A 223 14.31 -23.62 -1.14
N SER A 224 13.63 -22.82 -0.32
CA SER A 224 12.59 -21.87 -0.73
C SER A 224 13.15 -20.51 -1.18
N GLY A 225 14.41 -20.21 -0.85
CA GLY A 225 15.00 -18.89 -1.08
C GLY A 225 14.45 -17.80 -0.15
N LEU A 226 13.77 -18.19 0.92
CA LEU A 226 13.27 -17.28 1.95
C LEU A 226 14.13 -17.33 3.21
N VAL A 227 14.20 -16.19 3.88
CA VAL A 227 14.66 -16.08 5.27
C VAL A 227 13.42 -15.89 6.15
N LEU A 228 13.35 -16.60 7.26
CA LEU A 228 12.27 -16.49 8.24
C LEU A 228 12.36 -15.14 8.97
N GLY A 229 11.21 -14.52 9.23
CA GLY A 229 11.09 -13.30 10.02
C GLY A 229 11.50 -13.53 11.46
N SER A 230 11.93 -12.48 12.15
CA SER A 230 12.10 -12.54 13.59
C SER A 230 10.73 -12.51 14.29
N ALA A 231 10.74 -12.68 15.62
CA ALA A 231 9.55 -12.40 16.43
C ALA A 231 9.02 -11.00 16.12
N LEU A 232 7.70 -10.91 15.95
CA LEU A 232 6.98 -9.70 15.57
C LEU A 232 5.93 -9.38 16.63
N PRO A 233 5.75 -8.09 16.98
CA PRO A 233 4.58 -7.69 17.74
C PRO A 233 3.31 -7.88 16.90
N GLY A 234 2.20 -8.15 17.56
CA GLY A 234 0.88 -8.18 16.92
C GLY A 234 0.57 -6.86 16.20
N ALA A 235 -0.13 -6.95 15.07
CA ALA A 235 -0.41 -5.84 14.16
C ALA A 235 0.85 -5.10 13.67
N CYS A 236 2.04 -5.72 13.78
CA CYS A 236 3.32 -5.14 13.38
C CYS A 236 3.69 -3.87 14.18
N GLY A 237 3.14 -3.73 15.40
CA GLY A 237 3.58 -2.73 16.37
C GLY A 237 3.44 -1.29 15.86
N ASP A 238 4.48 -0.49 16.08
CA ASP A 238 4.58 0.91 15.64
C ASP A 238 4.62 1.11 14.11
N ALA A 239 4.85 0.04 13.33
CA ALA A 239 4.80 0.10 11.88
C ALA A 239 3.37 0.03 11.31
N LEU A 240 2.35 -0.24 12.14
CA LEU A 240 0.96 -0.28 11.67
C LEU A 240 0.56 1.09 11.08
N PRO A 241 -0.06 1.12 9.88
CA PRO A 241 -0.59 2.33 9.29
C PRO A 241 -1.68 2.99 10.15
N SER A 242 -1.86 4.29 9.96
CA SER A 242 -2.86 5.08 10.67
C SER A 242 -3.83 5.72 9.69
N VAL A 243 -5.10 5.77 10.06
CA VAL A 243 -6.16 6.37 9.24
C VAL A 243 -6.95 7.39 10.05
N VAL A 244 -7.23 8.53 9.43
CA VAL A 244 -8.09 9.58 9.95
C VAL A 244 -9.42 9.50 9.25
N LEU A 245 -10.49 9.45 10.03
CA LEU A 245 -11.85 9.56 9.53
C LEU A 245 -12.34 10.99 9.65
N ARG A 246 -13.04 11.46 8.62
CA ARG A 246 -13.72 12.76 8.65
C ARG A 246 -14.78 12.77 9.76
N SER A 247 -14.90 13.90 10.46
CA SER A 247 -15.87 14.06 11.55
C SER A 247 -17.32 13.89 11.06
N ALA A 248 -18.17 13.26 11.88
CA ALA A 248 -19.57 12.89 11.61
C ALA A 248 -20.55 14.08 11.44
N ALA A 249 -20.04 15.30 11.24
CA ALA A 249 -20.86 16.49 10.97
C ALA A 249 -21.39 16.53 9.52
N ALA A 250 -20.90 15.65 8.64
CA ALA A 250 -21.41 15.50 7.28
C ALA A 250 -22.57 14.48 7.22
N PRO A 251 -23.54 14.60 6.28
CA PRO A 251 -24.66 13.66 6.13
C PRO A 251 -24.25 12.25 5.67
N GLN A 252 -22.98 12.02 5.40
CA GLN A 252 -22.42 10.77 4.89
C GLN A 252 -21.76 9.96 6.02
N PRO A 253 -21.69 8.62 5.93
CA PRO A 253 -20.89 7.80 6.83
C PRO A 253 -19.44 8.31 6.87
N ALA A 254 -18.74 8.01 7.96
CA ALA A 254 -17.40 8.54 8.22
C ALA A 254 -16.42 8.06 7.13
N SER A 255 -16.14 8.92 6.14
CA SER A 255 -15.19 8.63 5.07
C SER A 255 -13.74 8.82 5.55
N VAL A 256 -12.82 8.08 4.95
CA VAL A 256 -11.39 8.30 5.16
C VAL A 256 -11.04 9.68 4.62
N GLU A 257 -10.37 10.48 5.44
CA GLU A 257 -9.80 11.76 5.04
C GLU A 257 -8.34 11.56 4.65
N LEU A 258 -7.58 10.83 5.48
CA LEU A 258 -6.14 10.68 5.32
C LEU A 258 -5.69 9.31 5.85
N ALA A 259 -4.94 8.57 5.06
CA ALA A 259 -4.19 7.40 5.49
C ALA A 259 -2.69 7.70 5.43
N VAL A 260 -1.95 7.30 6.47
CA VAL A 260 -0.52 7.53 6.60
C VAL A 260 0.16 6.24 7.03
N ALA A 261 1.30 5.92 6.42
CA ALA A 261 2.13 4.79 6.82
C ALA A 261 3.59 5.20 6.85
N ALA A 262 4.30 4.79 7.89
CA ALA A 262 5.76 4.77 7.85
C ALA A 262 6.22 3.63 6.92
N THR A 263 7.42 3.76 6.37
CA THR A 263 8.05 2.70 5.59
C THR A 263 9.57 2.79 5.72
N THR A 264 10.27 1.69 5.42
CA THR A 264 11.71 1.76 5.21
C THR A 264 11.98 2.46 3.87
N GLY A 265 12.72 3.57 3.90
CA GLY A 265 13.18 4.24 2.67
C GLY A 265 14.32 3.46 1.99
N ARG A 266 14.62 3.79 0.72
CA ARG A 266 15.73 3.16 -0.03
C ARG A 266 17.10 3.38 0.62
N LYS A 267 17.26 4.45 1.41
CA LYS A 267 18.46 4.77 2.17
C LYS A 267 18.16 4.73 3.68
N PRO A 268 18.90 3.95 4.47
CA PRO A 268 18.76 3.96 5.92
C PRO A 268 18.96 5.35 6.50
N VAL A 269 18.21 5.69 7.55
CA VAL A 269 18.42 6.90 8.34
C VAL A 269 19.35 6.54 9.51
N PRO A 270 20.51 7.20 9.66
CA PRO A 270 21.40 6.97 10.80
C PRO A 270 20.68 7.20 12.13
N GLY A 271 20.85 6.28 13.09
CA GLY A 271 20.18 6.35 14.40
C GLY A 271 18.78 5.73 14.45
N GLY A 272 18.23 5.29 13.31
CA GLY A 272 16.85 4.82 13.23
C GLY A 272 15.85 5.98 13.31
N VAL A 273 14.60 5.71 12.95
CA VAL A 273 13.51 6.68 13.02
C VAL A 273 12.29 6.03 13.64
N ASP A 274 11.64 6.74 14.56
CA ASP A 274 10.38 6.32 15.14
C ASP A 274 9.28 6.43 14.07
N ALA A 275 8.82 5.27 13.62
CA ALA A 275 7.76 5.11 12.64
C ALA A 275 6.48 5.82 13.05
N LEU A 276 6.15 5.76 14.34
CA LEU A 276 4.93 6.28 14.91
C LEU A 276 5.01 7.80 15.06
N ALA A 277 6.17 8.32 15.46
CA ALA A 277 6.38 9.76 15.57
C ALA A 277 6.15 10.48 14.24
N GLY A 278 6.71 9.94 13.14
CA GLY A 278 6.52 10.50 11.80
C GLY A 278 5.05 10.48 11.37
N GLN A 279 4.33 9.39 11.63
CA GLN A 279 2.88 9.34 11.36
C GLN A 279 2.11 10.40 12.15
N ARG A 280 2.37 10.53 13.46
CA ARG A 280 1.69 11.53 14.32
C ARG A 280 1.95 12.96 13.88
N GLU A 281 3.17 13.26 13.45
CA GLU A 281 3.54 14.59 12.97
C GLU A 281 2.85 14.92 11.65
N VAL A 282 2.80 13.98 10.70
CA VAL A 282 2.06 14.16 9.45
C VAL A 282 0.58 14.41 9.72
N LEU A 283 -0.04 13.60 10.58
CA LEU A 283 -1.45 13.77 10.93
C LEU A 283 -1.71 15.13 11.60
N ARG A 284 -0.85 15.54 12.53
CA ARG A 284 -0.99 16.83 13.21
C ARG A 284 -0.90 18.00 12.22
N ASP A 285 0.12 17.98 11.36
CA ASP A 285 0.45 19.13 10.52
C ASP A 285 -0.49 19.23 9.32
N ARG A 286 -0.83 18.10 8.68
CA ARG A 286 -1.78 18.09 7.56
C ARG A 286 -3.19 18.44 8.03
N VAL A 287 -3.65 17.80 9.11
CA VAL A 287 -5.07 17.87 9.49
C VAL A 287 -5.38 19.06 10.41
N LEU A 288 -4.48 19.49 11.33
CA LEU A 288 -4.76 20.68 12.17
C LEU A 288 -4.37 21.98 11.47
N ARG A 289 -3.24 21.98 10.77
CA ARG A 289 -2.65 23.22 10.24
C ARG A 289 -2.97 23.44 8.77
N GLY A 290 -3.59 22.47 8.10
CA GLY A 290 -3.90 22.54 6.67
C GLY A 290 -2.64 22.67 5.80
N ALA A 291 -1.49 22.21 6.29
CA ALA A 291 -0.24 22.32 5.54
C ALA A 291 -0.28 21.43 4.29
N PRO A 292 0.34 21.84 3.17
CA PRO A 292 0.37 21.03 1.95
C PRO A 292 0.98 19.64 2.22
N LEU A 293 0.31 18.57 1.79
CA LEU A 293 0.69 17.18 2.09
C LEU A 293 2.17 16.89 1.76
N ASP A 294 2.56 17.22 0.53
CA ASP A 294 3.92 17.19 0.00
C ASP A 294 4.96 17.87 0.92
N ALA A 295 4.64 19.05 1.45
CA ALA A 295 5.52 19.78 2.36
C ALA A 295 5.65 19.08 3.72
N VAL A 296 4.55 18.54 4.23
CA VAL A 296 4.53 17.82 5.51
C VAL A 296 5.33 16.52 5.42
N LEU A 297 5.22 15.78 4.32
CA LEU A 297 5.99 14.55 4.09
C LEU A 297 7.48 14.82 3.95
N ARG A 298 7.88 15.87 3.23
CA ARG A 298 9.30 16.30 3.14
C ARG A 298 9.89 16.72 4.48
N ALA A 299 9.08 17.25 5.40
CA ALA A 299 9.58 17.67 6.69
C ALA A 299 9.99 16.47 7.57
N GLN A 300 9.50 15.27 7.24
CA GLN A 300 9.73 14.10 8.08
C GLN A 300 11.16 13.55 7.97
N PRO A 301 11.79 13.19 9.11
CA PRO A 301 13.06 12.49 9.08
C PRO A 301 12.90 11.06 8.53
N ALA A 302 11.75 10.42 8.83
CA ALA A 302 11.38 9.08 8.36
C ALA A 302 10.80 9.11 6.94
N ALA A 303 10.86 7.97 6.24
CA ALA A 303 10.10 7.81 5.01
C ALA A 303 8.63 7.54 5.38
N VAL A 304 7.76 8.46 4.97
CA VAL A 304 6.32 8.39 5.25
C VAL A 304 5.57 8.49 3.92
N LEU A 305 4.51 7.69 3.81
CA LEU A 305 3.61 7.62 2.68
C LEU A 305 2.25 8.14 3.12
N ALA A 306 1.53 8.82 2.24
CA ALA A 306 0.17 9.25 2.51
C ALA A 306 -0.75 9.13 1.29
N VAL A 307 -2.01 8.81 1.57
CA VAL A 307 -3.11 8.92 0.62
C VAL A 307 -4.21 9.73 1.28
N GLU A 308 -4.58 10.83 0.65
CA GLU A 308 -5.66 11.73 1.06
C GLU A 308 -6.83 11.60 0.09
N LEU A 309 -8.05 11.59 0.63
CA LEU A 309 -9.29 11.54 -0.14
C LEU A 309 -10.09 12.82 0.11
N ASP A 310 -10.24 13.60 -0.95
CA ASP A 310 -10.99 14.84 -0.92
C ASP A 310 -12.50 14.57 -1.02
N PRO A 311 -13.35 15.47 -0.46
CA PRO A 311 -14.80 15.32 -0.54
C PRO A 311 -15.36 15.28 -1.97
N ASP A 312 -14.64 15.82 -2.94
CA ASP A 312 -15.01 15.86 -4.35
C ASP A 312 -14.61 14.59 -5.12
N GLY A 313 -14.04 13.60 -4.42
CA GLY A 313 -13.60 12.33 -4.99
C GLY A 313 -12.18 12.36 -5.57
N GLN A 314 -11.43 13.47 -5.44
CA GLN A 314 -10.00 13.44 -5.73
C GLN A 314 -9.24 12.58 -4.71
N VAL A 315 -8.25 11.86 -5.21
CA VAL A 315 -7.27 11.12 -4.44
C VAL A 315 -5.92 11.78 -4.64
N HIS A 316 -5.27 12.14 -3.55
CA HIS A 316 -3.91 12.66 -3.54
C HIS A 316 -2.99 11.64 -2.87
N ALA A 317 -2.16 10.97 -3.68
CA ALA A 317 -1.17 10.00 -3.22
C ALA A 317 0.21 10.66 -3.23
N ALA A 318 0.94 10.63 -2.11
CA ALA A 318 2.21 11.34 -1.98
C ALA A 318 3.22 10.62 -1.07
N ALA A 319 4.50 10.75 -1.41
CA ALA A 319 5.64 10.26 -0.62
C ALA A 319 6.86 11.18 -0.73
N ASP A 320 7.80 11.08 0.20
CA ASP A 320 9.09 11.79 0.08
C ASP A 320 10.01 11.13 -0.97
N GLY A 321 10.24 11.83 -2.08
CA GLY A 321 11.12 11.39 -3.17
C GLY A 321 12.59 11.21 -2.76
N ARG A 322 13.08 11.94 -1.76
CA ARG A 322 14.46 11.77 -1.24
C ARG A 322 14.65 10.42 -0.56
N ARG A 323 13.56 9.78 -0.15
CA ARG A 323 13.53 8.46 0.48
C ARG A 323 13.14 7.34 -0.47
N GLY A 324 12.99 7.64 -1.76
CA GLY A 324 12.65 6.69 -2.81
C GLY A 324 11.15 6.38 -2.88
N GLY A 325 10.29 7.29 -2.42
CA GLY A 325 8.85 7.19 -2.59
C GLY A 325 8.44 7.11 -4.06
N SER A 326 7.29 6.50 -4.32
CA SER A 326 6.68 6.38 -5.65
C SER A 326 5.17 6.44 -5.50
N ALA A 327 4.51 7.34 -6.24
CA ALA A 327 3.07 7.54 -6.19
C ALA A 327 2.47 7.57 -7.59
N ALA A 328 1.26 7.07 -7.72
CA ALA A 328 0.50 7.08 -8.96
C ALA A 328 -1.00 7.17 -8.68
N VAL A 329 -1.75 7.65 -9.67
CA VAL A 329 -3.22 7.67 -9.65
C VAL A 329 -3.77 7.07 -10.92
N VAL A 330 -5.01 6.61 -10.88
CA VAL A 330 -5.79 6.26 -12.07
C VAL A 330 -6.70 7.44 -12.40
N HIS A 331 -6.78 7.78 -13.68
CA HIS A 331 -7.76 8.75 -14.15
C HIS A 331 -9.04 8.00 -14.51
N GLY A 332 -10.10 8.19 -13.73
CA GLY A 332 -11.43 7.72 -14.12
C GLY A 332 -11.89 8.48 -15.37
N SER A 333 -12.49 7.78 -16.34
CA SER A 333 -13.18 8.39 -17.47
C SER A 333 -14.55 8.96 -17.02
N GLY A 334 -14.52 9.93 -16.11
CA GLY A 334 -15.72 10.55 -15.56
C GLY A 334 -15.37 11.89 -14.92
N THR A 335 -15.76 12.97 -15.61
CA THR A 335 -16.03 14.24 -14.95
C THR A 335 -17.10 14.03 -13.87
N PRO A 336 -17.04 14.75 -12.74
CA PRO A 336 -18.14 14.78 -11.77
C PRO A 336 -19.46 15.20 -12.43
#